data_AF-A0A7J6KNF0-F1
#
_entry.id   AF-A0A7J6KNF0-F1
#
_cell.length_a   1.000
_cell.length_b   1.000
_cell.length_c   1.000
_cell.angle_alpha   90.00
_cell.angle_beta   90.00
_cell.angle_gamma   90.00
#
_symmetry.space_group_name_H-M   'P 1'
#
loop_
_entity.id
_entity.type
_entity.pdbx_description
1 polymer ?
#
loop_
_entity_poly.entity_id
_entity_poly.type
_entity_poly.pdbx_seq_one_letter_code
_entity_poly.pdbx_strand_id
1 'polypeptide(L)'
;VPAELQVRTDVVSAVDPKHRILGIKGTIDPGAGRTYLCLPKDRASRQRSIPTTKVSKWAKLADGSRTAITEEAEVYLTLWLEGESITAAPHMVRVLYSEHVEDRAGLLIGRDIGSRVRLKLDLATGTVSRSKGGALSDTRAEPEEQGGDSAEAIDVIRYMQDNVIKYIDCQSQGVGTQPSPKEEDRAIYPVLPQQERDAASAVVAELVEKGDIVVEGLPDYRLSFRKLEEGCRRDCEGQEAAVYIELPRRRAKDTAALRIPRYEMAAYRKLEKHHQEIYRNLVQEFVEKGWWIKKDAQDREDFQGKECLPASPIFLTQLEKKPRLVLDCRGVNESLGEVSSCRRTTSDILLAVRLNGGDVLVADLQKAYYRCHLLSQWVLLATAIGEFVTSRMAFGLHFGAGCLQGSLKEIIATMTERMRKLVLGKILLFIMFYMDDIVLQTASIMVMVKAFALLFMILRILGFVVQVDKLWAVVRPENREEFLYHCKQYGIDIPVKEEGLLLG
;
A
#
# COMPACT_ATOMS: atom_id res chain seq x y z
N VAL A 1 -11.59 2.32 -9.43
CA VAL A 1 -12.95 2.89 -9.62
C VAL A 1 -13.38 3.39 -8.25
N PRO A 2 -13.67 4.68 -8.03
CA PRO A 2 -14.19 5.13 -6.75
C PRO A 2 -15.54 4.45 -6.49
N ALA A 3 -15.71 3.86 -5.31
CA ALA A 3 -16.98 3.28 -4.90
C ALA A 3 -18.02 4.39 -4.73
N GLU A 4 -19.07 4.34 -5.55
CA GLU A 4 -20.19 5.28 -5.44
C GLU A 4 -21.16 4.78 -4.37
N LEU A 5 -21.51 5.64 -3.41
CA LEU A 5 -22.46 5.34 -2.35
C LEU A 5 -23.74 6.15 -2.58
N GLN A 6 -24.89 5.48 -2.62
CA GLN A 6 -26.16 6.18 -2.57
C GLN A 6 -26.44 6.59 -1.13
N VAL A 7 -26.67 7.89 -0.91
CA VAL A 7 -26.97 8.43 0.41
C VAL A 7 -28.34 9.09 0.38
N ARG A 8 -29.18 8.83 1.39
CA ARG A 8 -30.37 9.65 1.64
C ARG A 8 -30.09 10.48 2.88
N THR A 9 -30.35 11.77 2.78
CA THR A 9 -30.11 12.73 3.83
C THR A 9 -31.43 13.40 4.20
N ASP A 10 -31.79 13.36 5.47
CA ASP A 10 -32.87 14.17 6.00
C ASP A 10 -32.25 15.40 6.64
N VAL A 11 -32.45 16.55 6.01
CA VAL A 11 -31.88 17.82 6.48
C VAL A 11 -32.85 18.44 7.47
N VAL A 12 -32.39 18.66 8.70
CA VAL A 12 -33.10 19.45 9.70
C VAL A 12 -32.39 20.79 9.79
N SER A 13 -32.85 21.78 9.03
CA SER A 13 -32.30 23.13 9.11
C SER A 13 -32.92 23.86 10.29
N ALA A 14 -32.12 24.61 11.05
CA ALA A 14 -32.60 25.55 12.07
C ALA A 14 -33.54 26.64 11.49
N VAL A 15 -33.64 26.75 10.17
CA VAL A 15 -34.42 27.77 9.44
C VAL A 15 -35.65 27.18 8.72
N ASP A 16 -35.76 25.86 8.53
CA ASP A 16 -36.90 25.22 7.87
C ASP A 16 -37.34 23.93 8.63
N PRO A 17 -38.46 23.97 9.37
CA PRO A 17 -38.94 22.84 10.16
C PRO A 17 -39.59 21.74 9.31
N LYS A 18 -39.67 21.89 7.98
CA LYS A 18 -40.16 20.82 7.10
C LYS A 18 -39.02 19.88 6.77
N HIS A 19 -38.99 18.71 7.40
CA HIS A 19 -38.11 17.60 7.05
C HIS A 19 -38.20 17.33 5.54
N ARG A 20 -37.18 17.71 4.79
CA ARG A 20 -37.05 17.36 3.37
C ARG A 20 -36.06 16.23 3.24
N ILE A 21 -36.57 15.06 2.85
CA ILE A 21 -35.76 13.93 2.44
C ILE A 21 -35.10 14.30 1.11
N LEU A 22 -33.78 14.44 1.11
CA LEU A 22 -32.99 14.63 -0.09
C LEU A 22 -32.24 13.33 -0.40
N GLY A 23 -32.55 12.71 -1.54
CA GLY A 23 -31.69 11.67 -2.11
C GLY A 23 -30.47 12.33 -2.74
N ILE A 24 -29.29 12.18 -2.13
CA ILE A 24 -28.06 12.85 -2.54
C ILE A 24 -26.98 11.79 -2.82
N LYS A 25 -26.29 11.91 -3.95
CA LYS A 25 -25.16 11.01 -4.22
C LYS A 25 -24.00 11.33 -3.28
N GLY A 26 -23.51 10.31 -2.57
CA GLY A 26 -22.37 10.42 -1.68
C GLY A 26 -21.10 9.92 -2.34
N THR A 27 -20.04 10.71 -2.26
CA THR A 27 -18.69 10.30 -2.61
C THR A 27 -17.89 10.21 -1.31
N ILE A 28 -17.20 9.10 -1.08
CA ILE A 28 -16.28 9.01 0.04
C ILE A 28 -15.08 9.91 -0.26
N ASP A 29 -14.85 10.90 0.61
CA ASP A 29 -13.66 11.72 0.62
C ASP A 29 -12.85 11.40 1.89
N PRO A 30 -11.78 10.59 1.79
CA PRO A 30 -10.99 10.23 2.95
C PRO A 30 -10.08 11.36 3.44
N GLY A 31 -9.75 12.33 2.57
CA GLY A 31 -8.97 13.51 2.95
C GLY A 31 -9.79 14.48 3.77
N ALA A 32 -11.11 14.45 3.60
CA ALA A 32 -12.05 15.16 4.44
C ALA A 32 -12.11 14.54 5.85
N GLY A 33 -11.58 15.28 6.84
CA GLY A 33 -11.75 14.92 8.26
C GLY A 33 -13.21 15.01 8.74
N ARG A 34 -14.07 15.68 7.97
CA ARG A 34 -15.49 15.89 8.27
C ARG A 34 -16.34 15.62 7.05
N THR A 35 -17.62 15.36 7.24
CA THR A 35 -18.56 15.23 6.13
C THR A 35 -19.05 16.59 5.68
N TYR A 36 -19.09 16.78 4.36
CA TYR A 36 -19.48 18.03 3.73
C TYR A 36 -20.65 17.86 2.78
N LEU A 37 -21.65 18.73 2.89
CA LEU A 37 -22.71 18.87 1.90
C LEU A 37 -22.24 19.88 0.85
N CYS A 38 -21.98 19.41 -0.35
CA CYS A 38 -21.53 20.24 -1.46
C CYS A 38 -22.72 20.69 -2.29
N LEU A 39 -22.93 22.00 -2.39
CA LEU A 39 -24.00 22.62 -3.16
C LEU A 39 -23.42 23.38 -4.36
N PRO A 40 -24.10 23.38 -5.53
CA PRO A 40 -23.71 24.22 -6.67
C PRO A 40 -23.76 25.71 -6.28
N LYS A 41 -22.77 26.51 -6.70
CA LYS A 41 -22.75 27.97 -6.45
C LYS A 41 -24.00 28.69 -6.95
N ASP A 42 -24.60 28.24 -8.06
CA ASP A 42 -25.78 28.87 -8.66
C ASP A 42 -27.08 28.71 -7.85
N ARG A 43 -27.10 27.86 -6.82
CA ARG A 43 -28.23 27.84 -5.85
C ARG A 43 -28.08 28.88 -4.74
N ALA A 44 -26.86 29.29 -4.41
CA ALA A 44 -26.62 30.34 -3.42
C ALA A 44 -27.14 31.71 -3.88
N SER A 45 -27.18 31.95 -5.20
CA SER A 45 -27.72 33.19 -5.77
C SER A 45 -29.25 33.27 -5.73
N ARG A 46 -29.96 32.13 -5.56
CA ARG A 46 -31.43 32.07 -5.52
C ARG A 46 -32.01 32.01 -4.11
N GLN A 47 -31.24 31.58 -3.10
CA GLN A 47 -31.61 31.69 -1.69
C GLN A 47 -30.97 32.95 -1.09
N ARG A 48 -31.76 34.03 -1.06
CA ARG A 48 -31.64 35.25 -0.23
C ARG A 48 -30.25 35.53 0.35
N SER A 49 -29.61 36.60 -0.13
CA SER A 49 -28.68 37.48 0.61
C SER A 49 -28.26 36.97 1.99
N ILE A 50 -27.40 35.95 2.03
CA ILE A 50 -26.71 35.58 3.27
C ILE A 50 -25.77 36.76 3.54
N PRO A 51 -25.89 37.45 4.68
CA PRO A 51 -24.99 38.54 5.00
C PRO A 51 -23.57 38.00 4.93
N THR A 52 -22.72 38.63 4.13
CA THR A 52 -21.28 38.40 4.10
C THR A 52 -20.65 38.91 5.40
N THR A 53 -21.06 38.33 6.53
CA THR A 53 -20.39 38.48 7.81
C THR A 53 -19.33 37.40 7.89
N LYS A 54 -18.07 37.82 7.68
CA LYS A 54 -16.80 37.12 7.98
C LYS A 54 -16.88 35.58 7.93
N VAL A 55 -16.49 35.00 6.81
CA VAL A 55 -16.09 33.58 6.72
C VAL A 55 -14.99 33.33 7.75
N SER A 56 -15.32 32.67 8.86
CA SER A 56 -14.38 32.40 9.96
C SER A 56 -13.71 31.03 9.85
N LYS A 57 -14.22 30.14 8.98
CA LYS A 57 -13.75 28.76 8.87
C LYS A 57 -13.57 28.34 7.40
N TRP A 58 -12.44 27.72 7.11
CA TRP A 58 -12.08 27.18 5.80
C TRP A 58 -11.95 25.65 5.89
N ALA A 59 -12.37 24.95 4.85
CA ALA A 59 -12.12 23.53 4.64
C ALA A 59 -11.02 23.36 3.59
N LYS A 60 -10.05 22.48 3.85
CA LYS A 60 -9.10 21.99 2.86
C LYS A 60 -9.62 20.65 2.35
N LEU A 61 -9.85 20.53 1.04
CA LEU A 61 -10.34 19.31 0.40
C LEU A 61 -9.16 18.38 0.05
N ALA A 62 -9.46 17.12 -0.32
CA ALA A 62 -8.43 16.13 -0.63
C ALA A 62 -7.55 16.47 -1.84
N ASP A 63 -8.04 17.30 -2.75
CA ASP A 63 -7.27 17.85 -3.89
C ASP A 63 -6.34 19.01 -3.49
N GLY A 64 -6.33 19.38 -2.20
CA GLY A 64 -5.54 20.48 -1.65
C GLY A 64 -6.21 21.86 -1.80
N SER A 65 -7.36 21.94 -2.48
CA SER A 65 -8.12 23.18 -2.60
C SER A 65 -8.67 23.64 -1.24
N ARG A 66 -8.84 24.96 -1.09
CA ARG A 66 -9.44 25.56 0.10
C ARG A 66 -10.78 26.17 -0.26
N THR A 67 -11.81 25.79 0.46
CA THR A 67 -13.16 26.34 0.28
C THR A 67 -13.73 26.86 1.59
N ALA A 68 -14.54 27.91 1.51
CA ALA A 68 -15.16 28.53 2.67
C ALA A 68 -16.27 27.63 3.22
N ILE A 69 -16.27 27.39 4.53
CA ILE A 69 -17.43 26.79 5.19
C ILE A 69 -18.44 27.90 5.39
N THR A 70 -19.60 27.76 4.77
CA THR A 70 -20.63 28.79 4.76
C THR A 70 -21.65 28.58 5.87
N GLU A 71 -22.02 27.34 6.13
CA GLU A 71 -23.00 26.96 7.13
C GLU A 71 -22.65 25.59 7.75
N GLU A 72 -23.17 25.30 8.94
CA GLU A 72 -23.17 23.96 9.53
C GLU A 72 -24.65 23.56 9.74
N ALA A 73 -25.02 22.34 9.32
CA ALA A 73 -26.37 21.82 9.41
C ALA A 73 -26.37 20.47 10.11
N GLU A 74 -27.30 20.26 11.03
CA GLU A 74 -27.52 18.94 11.62
C GLU A 74 -28.37 18.10 10.66
N VAL A 75 -27.87 16.93 10.31
CA VAL A 75 -28.53 16.05 9.35
C VAL A 75 -28.61 14.63 9.89
N TYR A 76 -29.72 13.96 9.59
CA TYR A 76 -29.82 12.52 9.76
C TYR A 76 -29.42 11.87 8.44
N LEU A 77 -28.48 10.94 8.51
CA LEU A 77 -27.86 10.37 7.32
C LEU A 77 -28.15 8.88 7.26
N THR A 78 -28.90 8.47 6.24
CA THR A 78 -29.13 7.06 5.93
C THR A 78 -28.29 6.68 4.72
N LEU A 79 -27.23 5.92 4.96
CA LEU A 79 -26.35 5.37 3.93
C LEU A 79 -26.94 4.07 3.39
N TRP A 80 -27.02 3.92 2.07
CA TRP A 80 -27.49 2.69 1.43
C TRP A 80 -26.31 1.96 0.81
N LEU A 81 -26.06 0.74 1.27
CA LEU A 81 -24.92 -0.09 0.91
C LEU A 81 -25.41 -1.50 0.58
N GLU A 82 -25.31 -1.89 -0.70
CA GLU A 82 -25.63 -3.26 -1.16
C GLU A 82 -27.01 -3.78 -0.69
N GLY A 83 -28.02 -2.90 -0.59
CA GLY A 83 -29.36 -3.25 -0.14
C GLY A 83 -29.61 -3.16 1.37
N GLU A 84 -28.58 -2.86 2.17
CA GLU A 84 -28.71 -2.51 3.59
C GLU A 84 -28.77 -0.98 3.76
N SER A 85 -29.66 -0.48 4.65
CA SER A 85 -29.71 0.93 5.04
C SER A 85 -29.09 1.13 6.43
N ILE A 86 -28.20 2.12 6.57
CA ILE A 86 -27.51 2.45 7.82
C ILE A 86 -27.83 3.90 8.17
N THR A 87 -28.68 4.11 9.18
CA THR A 87 -28.96 5.45 9.69
C THR A 87 -27.92 5.82 10.76
N ALA A 88 -27.14 6.86 10.51
CA ALA A 88 -26.29 7.49 11.50
C ALA A 88 -27.14 8.37 12.43
N ALA A 89 -26.75 8.42 13.71
CA ALA A 89 -27.22 9.44 14.65
C ALA A 89 -27.05 10.85 14.05
N PRO A 90 -27.84 11.85 14.49
CA PRO A 90 -27.76 13.20 13.97
C PRO A 90 -26.30 13.68 13.94
N HIS A 91 -25.92 14.22 12.79
CA HIS A 91 -24.54 14.52 12.46
C HIS A 91 -24.42 15.93 11.91
N MET A 92 -23.49 16.70 12.45
CA MET A 92 -23.21 18.04 11.94
C MET A 92 -22.42 17.93 10.63
N VAL A 93 -23.06 18.29 9.53
CA VAL A 93 -22.46 18.40 8.20
C VAL A 93 -22.21 19.86 7.87
N ARG A 94 -21.08 20.11 7.21
CA ARG A 94 -20.67 21.46 6.80
C ARG A 94 -21.07 21.71 5.37
N VAL A 95 -21.66 22.86 5.09
CA VAL A 95 -22.12 23.23 3.76
C VAL A 95 -21.02 23.97 3.01
N LEU A 96 -20.65 23.42 1.85
CA LEU A 96 -19.67 23.95 0.93
C LEU A 96 -20.37 24.35 -0.37
N TYR A 97 -20.17 25.58 -0.83
CA TYR A 97 -20.56 25.99 -2.17
C TYR A 97 -19.34 25.88 -3.10
N SER A 98 -19.44 25.03 -4.11
CA SER A 98 -18.32 24.75 -5.03
C SER A 98 -18.69 25.07 -6.48
N GLU A 99 -17.75 25.63 -7.22
CA GLU A 99 -17.85 25.82 -8.68
C GLU A 99 -17.67 24.49 -9.43
N HIS A 100 -17.03 23.50 -8.80
CA HIS A 100 -16.71 22.21 -9.40
C HIS A 100 -17.87 21.20 -9.30
N VAL A 101 -19.01 21.59 -8.72
CA VAL A 101 -20.19 20.74 -8.58
C VAL A 101 -21.19 21.15 -9.65
N GLU A 102 -21.12 20.47 -10.79
CA GLU A 102 -21.67 20.98 -12.05
C GLU A 102 -23.20 21.11 -12.08
N ASP A 103 -23.99 20.32 -11.31
CA ASP A 103 -25.47 20.42 -11.41
C ASP A 103 -26.29 19.93 -10.21
N ARG A 104 -25.72 19.16 -9.27
CA ARG A 104 -26.49 18.52 -8.19
C ARG A 104 -25.78 18.63 -6.85
N ALA A 105 -26.58 18.74 -5.77
CA ALA A 105 -26.03 18.56 -4.43
C ALA A 105 -25.34 17.20 -4.33
N GLY A 106 -24.17 17.17 -3.69
CA GLY A 106 -23.41 15.96 -3.43
C GLY A 106 -22.97 15.92 -1.97
N LEU A 107 -22.76 14.73 -1.43
CA LEU A 107 -22.23 14.56 -0.08
C LEU A 107 -20.80 14.04 -0.17
N LEU A 108 -19.83 14.76 0.40
CA LEU A 108 -18.49 14.23 0.63
C LEU A 108 -18.47 13.59 2.00
N ILE A 109 -18.45 12.25 2.04
CA ILE A 109 -18.45 11.46 3.27
C ILE A 109 -17.02 11.44 3.81
N GLY A 110 -16.80 12.17 4.90
CA GLY A 110 -15.53 12.24 5.59
C GLY A 110 -15.32 11.12 6.60
N ARG A 111 -14.15 11.14 7.25
CA ARG A 111 -13.76 10.16 8.29
C ARG A 111 -14.72 10.11 9.48
N ASP A 112 -15.34 11.23 9.82
CA ASP A 112 -16.28 11.35 10.93
C ASP A 112 -17.50 10.44 10.78
N ILE A 113 -18.02 10.29 9.56
CA ILE A 113 -19.12 9.36 9.28
C ILE A 113 -18.59 7.98 8.94
N GLY A 114 -17.54 7.89 8.10
CA GLY A 114 -16.98 6.62 7.65
C GLY A 114 -16.60 5.71 8.82
N SER A 115 -15.94 6.27 9.85
CA SER A 115 -15.59 5.54 11.08
C SER A 115 -16.82 5.20 11.94
N ARG A 116 -17.76 6.14 12.10
CA ARG A 116 -18.97 5.99 12.93
C ARG A 116 -19.89 4.87 12.43
N VAL A 117 -20.08 4.78 11.11
CA VAL A 117 -20.86 3.71 10.47
C VAL A 117 -20.01 2.49 10.08
N ARG A 118 -18.69 2.55 10.38
CA ARG A 118 -17.71 1.48 10.18
C ARG A 118 -17.61 0.98 8.74
N LEU A 119 -17.49 1.92 7.81
CA LEU A 119 -17.21 1.64 6.41
C LEU A 119 -15.80 1.06 6.27
N LYS A 120 -15.65 0.11 5.35
CA LYS A 120 -14.39 -0.49 4.92
C LYS A 120 -14.31 -0.42 3.42
N LEU A 121 -13.15 -0.11 2.87
CA LEU A 121 -12.87 -0.25 1.44
C LEU A 121 -12.11 -1.56 1.21
N ASP A 122 -12.67 -2.42 0.37
CA ASP A 122 -11.93 -3.55 -0.20
C ASP A 122 -11.10 -3.04 -1.38
N LEU A 123 -9.78 -3.02 -1.19
CA LEU A 123 -8.81 -2.56 -2.20
C LEU A 123 -8.62 -3.55 -3.36
N ALA A 124 -9.06 -4.80 -3.23
CA ALA A 124 -8.98 -5.76 -4.32
C ALA A 124 -10.09 -5.53 -5.35
N THR A 125 -11.30 -5.22 -4.87
CA THR A 125 -12.51 -5.08 -5.70
C THR A 125 -12.91 -3.62 -5.92
N GLY A 126 -12.37 -2.69 -5.11
CA GLY A 126 -12.80 -1.29 -5.09
C GLY A 126 -14.18 -1.10 -4.48
N THR A 127 -14.71 -2.09 -3.73
CA THR A 127 -16.04 -2.01 -3.11
C THR A 127 -15.98 -1.49 -1.69
N VAL A 128 -17.00 -0.74 -1.28
CA VAL A 128 -17.16 -0.33 0.11
C VAL A 128 -18.13 -1.30 0.77
N SER A 129 -17.81 -1.74 1.98
CA SER A 129 -18.64 -2.63 2.78
C SER A 129 -18.72 -2.16 4.22
N ARG A 130 -19.69 -2.68 4.98
CA ARG A 130 -19.80 -2.43 6.43
C ARG A 130 -19.09 -3.52 7.21
N SER A 131 -18.34 -3.14 8.24
CA SER A 131 -17.81 -4.12 9.19
C SER A 131 -18.92 -4.72 10.06
N LYS A 132 -19.15 -6.05 9.94
CA LYS A 132 -20.11 -6.79 10.80
C LYS A 132 -19.45 -7.17 12.15
N GLY A 133 -19.65 -6.34 13.18
CA GLY A 133 -19.33 -6.58 14.61
C GLY A 133 -18.02 -5.94 15.12
N GLY A 134 -17.85 -5.53 16.40
CA GLY A 134 -18.65 -5.75 17.61
C GLY A 134 -18.92 -4.49 18.44
N ALA A 135 -19.76 -4.62 19.47
CA ALA A 135 -20.18 -3.53 20.35
C ALA A 135 -18.97 -2.85 21.00
N LEU A 136 -18.80 -1.55 20.72
CA LEU A 136 -18.26 -0.64 21.72
C LEU A 136 -19.49 -0.19 22.49
N SER A 137 -19.45 -0.37 23.81
CA SER A 137 -20.51 -0.02 24.74
C SER A 137 -20.76 1.49 24.69
N ASP A 138 -21.67 1.94 23.83
CA ASP A 138 -22.34 3.21 24.01
C ASP A 138 -23.53 2.99 24.95
N THR A 139 -23.43 3.57 26.12
CA THR A 139 -24.44 3.62 27.17
C THR A 139 -25.80 4.04 26.61
N ARG A 140 -26.81 3.22 26.91
CA ARG A 140 -28.25 3.43 26.80
C ARG A 140 -28.70 4.90 26.82
N ALA A 141 -29.51 5.25 25.82
CA ALA A 141 -30.86 5.77 26.06
C ALA A 141 -31.76 5.15 24.98
N GLU A 142 -32.55 4.15 25.36
CA GLU A 142 -33.66 3.64 24.54
C GLU A 142 -34.77 4.72 24.53
N PRO A 143 -35.33 5.10 23.37
CA PRO A 143 -36.66 5.65 23.32
C PRO A 143 -37.67 4.51 23.11
N GLU A 144 -38.68 4.51 23.97
CA GLU A 144 -39.80 3.58 24.01
C GLU A 144 -40.49 3.41 22.64
N GLU A 145 -40.89 2.17 22.37
CA GLU A 145 -41.84 1.81 21.34
C GLU A 145 -43.18 2.50 21.59
N GLN A 146 -43.65 3.30 20.64
CA GLN A 146 -45.09 3.48 20.42
C GLN A 146 -45.39 3.31 18.93
N GLY A 147 -46.18 2.27 18.67
CA GLY A 147 -46.66 1.91 17.34
C GLY A 147 -47.66 2.91 16.77
N GLY A 148 -47.82 2.82 15.45
CA GLY A 148 -48.84 3.53 14.71
C GLY A 148 -48.73 3.19 13.23
N ASP A 149 -49.64 2.33 12.77
CA ASP A 149 -49.86 1.98 11.37
C ASP A 149 -49.96 3.20 10.45
N SER A 150 -49.30 3.14 9.30
CA SER A 150 -49.96 3.39 8.02
C SER A 150 -49.08 2.91 6.87
N ALA A 151 -49.63 2.00 6.09
CA ALA A 151 -49.15 1.62 4.77
C ALA A 151 -49.23 2.82 3.82
N GLU A 152 -48.25 2.97 2.92
CA GLU A 152 -48.48 2.78 1.48
C GLU A 152 -47.26 3.19 0.62
N ALA A 153 -47.19 2.52 -0.53
CA ALA A 153 -46.46 2.85 -1.74
C ALA A 153 -44.93 2.64 -1.77
N ILE A 154 -44.59 1.46 -2.28
CA ILE A 154 -43.41 1.18 -3.10
C ILE A 154 -43.32 2.21 -4.24
N ASP A 155 -42.12 2.75 -4.49
CA ASP A 155 -41.73 3.17 -5.83
C ASP A 155 -40.34 2.60 -6.15
N VAL A 156 -40.37 1.58 -7.01
CA VAL A 156 -39.20 1.00 -7.68
C VAL A 156 -38.87 1.91 -8.85
N ILE A 157 -37.70 2.58 -8.84
CA ILE A 157 -37.15 3.22 -10.03
C ILE A 157 -35.86 2.51 -10.43
N ARG A 158 -35.92 1.85 -11.60
CA ARG A 158 -34.79 1.32 -12.37
C ARG A 158 -34.23 2.39 -13.32
N TYR A 159 -32.90 2.37 -13.47
CA TYR A 159 -32.06 2.92 -14.56
C TYR A 159 -31.89 4.45 -14.73
N MET A 160 -30.63 4.92 -14.77
CA MET A 160 -29.90 5.18 -16.03
C MET A 160 -28.39 5.40 -15.80
N GLN A 161 -27.62 4.87 -16.76
CA GLN A 161 -26.18 5.02 -16.98
C GLN A 161 -25.79 6.43 -17.41
N ASP A 162 -24.47 6.66 -17.40
CA ASP A 162 -23.69 7.72 -18.04
C ASP A 162 -23.60 9.08 -17.33
N ASN A 163 -22.45 9.32 -16.69
CA ASN A 163 -21.55 10.38 -17.12
C ASN A 163 -20.14 10.16 -16.55
N VAL A 164 -19.18 10.12 -17.48
CA VAL A 164 -17.74 9.95 -17.28
C VAL A 164 -17.18 11.16 -16.55
N ILE A 165 -16.63 10.97 -15.35
CA ILE A 165 -15.69 11.94 -14.77
C ILE A 165 -14.28 11.52 -15.18
N LYS A 166 -13.66 12.32 -16.05
CA LYS A 166 -12.25 12.20 -16.40
C LYS A 166 -11.42 12.54 -15.16
N TYR A 167 -10.65 11.57 -14.69
CA TYR A 167 -9.63 11.82 -13.69
C TYR A 167 -8.51 12.66 -14.33
N ILE A 168 -8.21 13.82 -13.73
CA ILE A 168 -6.96 14.53 -14.02
C ILE A 168 -5.88 13.74 -13.31
N ASP A 169 -5.17 12.94 -14.09
CA ASP A 169 -3.95 12.26 -13.69
C ASP A 169 -2.91 13.34 -13.32
N CYS A 170 -2.76 13.59 -12.02
CA CYS A 170 -1.56 14.24 -11.52
C CYS A 170 -0.42 13.25 -11.72
N GLN A 171 0.18 13.29 -12.92
CA GLN A 171 1.41 12.60 -13.25
C GLN A 171 2.48 12.97 -12.21
N SER A 172 2.60 12.19 -11.15
CA SER A 172 3.83 12.10 -10.38
C SER A 172 4.63 10.97 -11.00
N GLN A 173 5.54 11.35 -11.90
CA GLN A 173 6.69 10.54 -12.30
C GLN A 173 7.50 10.18 -11.04
N GLY A 174 7.10 9.12 -10.35
CA GLY A 174 7.89 8.47 -9.31
C GLY A 174 8.70 7.37 -9.94
N VAL A 175 9.83 7.71 -10.58
CA VAL A 175 10.83 6.69 -10.92
C VAL A 175 11.32 6.13 -9.59
N GLY A 176 10.93 4.89 -9.27
CA GLY A 176 11.30 4.22 -8.04
C GLY A 176 12.81 4.33 -7.80
N THR A 177 13.18 4.73 -6.58
CA THR A 177 14.58 5.01 -6.25
C THR A 177 15.21 3.75 -5.66
N GLN A 178 16.33 3.29 -6.22
CA GLN A 178 16.99 2.07 -5.74
C GLN A 178 17.95 2.39 -4.59
N PRO A 179 17.69 2.02 -3.32
CA PRO A 179 18.51 2.44 -2.18
C PRO A 179 20.02 2.21 -2.38
N SER A 180 20.82 3.27 -2.17
CA SER A 180 22.29 3.15 -2.25
C SER A 180 22.86 2.46 -1.02
N PRO A 181 24.00 1.76 -1.14
CA PRO A 181 24.29 0.62 -0.29
C PRO A 181 25.04 0.93 1.01
N LYS A 182 25.21 2.21 1.38
CA LYS A 182 25.90 2.68 2.61
C LYS A 182 25.03 2.85 3.86
N GLU A 183 23.79 2.40 3.85
CA GLU A 183 23.00 2.29 5.07
C GLU A 183 23.47 1.01 5.79
N GLU A 184 24.29 1.18 6.83
CA GLU A 184 24.66 0.11 7.75
C GLU A 184 23.37 -0.55 8.25
N ASP A 185 23.31 -1.89 8.13
CA ASP A 185 22.17 -2.70 8.54
C ASP A 185 22.05 -2.66 10.07
N ARG A 186 21.55 -1.55 10.62
CA ARG A 186 20.97 -1.53 11.98
C ARG A 186 19.76 -2.44 11.92
N ALA A 187 19.96 -3.74 12.07
CA ALA A 187 18.88 -4.69 12.13
C ALA A 187 18.23 -4.59 13.51
N ILE A 188 16.90 -4.43 13.55
CA ILE A 188 16.12 -4.64 14.76
C ILE A 188 15.82 -6.14 14.88
N TYR A 189 15.91 -6.67 16.11
CA TYR A 189 15.70 -8.08 16.41
C TYR A 189 14.53 -8.18 17.39
N PRO A 190 13.29 -8.42 16.90
CA PRO A 190 12.17 -8.64 17.80
C PRO A 190 12.47 -9.81 18.74
N VAL A 191 12.37 -9.56 20.03
CA VAL A 191 12.45 -10.58 21.07
C VAL A 191 11.07 -11.21 21.19
N LEU A 192 10.85 -12.27 20.41
CA LEU A 192 9.62 -13.04 20.44
C LEU A 192 9.71 -14.18 21.48
N PRO A 193 8.64 -14.44 22.26
CA PRO A 193 8.49 -15.68 23.01
C PRO A 193 8.64 -16.91 22.11
N GLN A 194 9.09 -18.05 22.67
CA GLN A 194 9.35 -19.26 21.90
C GLN A 194 8.15 -19.68 21.04
N GLN A 195 6.95 -19.68 21.61
CA GLN A 195 5.71 -20.03 20.90
C GLN A 195 5.45 -19.15 19.67
N GLU A 196 5.81 -17.87 19.71
CA GLU A 196 5.63 -16.93 18.60
C GLU A 196 6.72 -17.10 17.54
N ARG A 197 7.96 -17.45 17.95
CA ARG A 197 9.02 -17.86 17.02
C ARG A 197 8.64 -19.13 16.27
N ASP A 198 8.17 -20.15 16.99
CA ASP A 198 7.70 -21.39 16.38
C ASP A 198 6.52 -21.12 15.43
N ALA A 199 5.65 -20.16 15.77
CA ALA A 199 4.58 -19.72 14.89
C ALA A 199 5.10 -19.05 13.60
N ALA A 200 6.14 -18.20 13.69
CA ALA A 200 6.77 -17.60 12.52
C ALA A 200 7.42 -18.65 11.61
N SER A 201 8.21 -19.56 12.17
CA SER A 201 8.83 -20.65 11.41
C SER A 201 7.81 -21.56 10.75
N ALA A 202 6.69 -21.84 11.43
CA ALA A 202 5.61 -22.63 10.85
C ALA A 202 4.87 -21.91 9.70
N VAL A 203 4.74 -20.57 9.73
CA VAL A 203 4.24 -19.81 8.58
C VAL A 203 5.18 -19.99 7.39
N VAL A 204 6.49 -19.90 7.61
CA VAL A 204 7.49 -20.12 6.54
C VAL A 204 7.44 -21.54 6.00
N ALA A 205 7.32 -22.55 6.88
CA ALA A 205 7.18 -23.94 6.46
C ALA A 205 5.94 -24.14 5.57
N GLU A 206 4.79 -23.58 5.96
CA GLU A 206 3.56 -23.64 5.18
C GLU A 206 3.71 -22.95 3.81
N LEU A 207 4.40 -21.79 3.75
CA LEU A 207 4.71 -21.11 2.50
C LEU A 207 5.59 -21.95 1.57
N VAL A 208 6.57 -22.67 2.13
CA VAL A 208 7.43 -23.59 1.36
C VAL A 208 6.64 -24.80 0.86
N GLU A 209 5.75 -25.36 1.68
CA GLU A 209 4.91 -26.51 1.33
C GLU A 209 3.88 -26.19 0.24
N LYS A 210 3.42 -24.94 0.13
CA LYS A 210 2.51 -24.50 -0.95
C LYS A 210 3.10 -24.70 -2.36
N GLY A 211 4.42 -24.76 -2.50
CA GLY A 211 5.09 -24.93 -3.78
C GLY A 211 4.94 -23.71 -4.70
N ASP A 212 4.61 -23.95 -5.96
CA ASP A 212 4.51 -22.89 -6.97
C ASP A 212 3.15 -22.19 -6.94
N ILE A 213 3.19 -20.86 -6.89
CA ILE A 213 2.07 -19.95 -6.76
C ILE A 213 2.01 -19.08 -8.03
N VAL A 214 0.83 -18.99 -8.63
CA VAL A 214 0.59 -18.11 -9.77
C VAL A 214 0.35 -16.69 -9.27
N VAL A 215 1.11 -15.73 -9.80
CA VAL A 215 0.97 -14.33 -9.42
C VAL A 215 -0.17 -13.68 -10.22
N GLU A 216 -1.09 -13.03 -9.51
CA GLU A 216 -2.22 -12.31 -10.11
C GLU A 216 -1.71 -11.21 -11.07
N GLY A 217 -2.19 -11.22 -12.31
CA GLY A 217 -1.72 -10.30 -13.38
C GLY A 217 -0.41 -10.71 -14.08
N LEU A 218 0.22 -11.80 -13.64
CA LEU A 218 1.45 -12.38 -14.19
C LEU A 218 1.32 -13.91 -14.36
N PRO A 219 0.38 -14.38 -15.21
CA PRO A 219 -0.02 -15.80 -15.27
C PRO A 219 1.08 -16.75 -15.74
N ASP A 220 2.11 -16.26 -16.41
CA ASP A 220 3.24 -17.08 -16.88
C ASP A 220 4.44 -17.07 -15.91
N TYR A 221 4.35 -16.31 -14.83
CA TYR A 221 5.37 -16.25 -13.77
C TYR A 221 4.96 -17.19 -12.64
N ARG A 222 5.94 -17.85 -12.02
CA ARG A 222 5.71 -18.65 -10.82
C ARG A 222 6.50 -18.09 -9.67
N LEU A 223 5.84 -17.95 -8.54
CA LEU A 223 6.40 -17.59 -7.27
C LEU A 223 6.52 -18.87 -6.43
N SER A 224 7.64 -19.10 -5.77
CA SER A 224 7.75 -20.17 -4.76
C SER A 224 8.60 -19.72 -3.58
N PHE A 225 8.33 -20.28 -2.42
CA PHE A 225 9.19 -20.12 -1.24
C PHE A 225 10.01 -21.40 -1.12
N ARG A 226 11.33 -21.28 -0.96
CA ARG A 226 12.21 -22.46 -0.87
C ARG A 226 13.17 -22.30 0.28
N LYS A 227 13.46 -23.41 0.96
CA LYS A 227 14.54 -23.46 1.94
C LYS A 227 15.86 -23.19 1.23
N LEU A 228 16.75 -22.47 1.90
CA LEU A 228 18.11 -22.31 1.43
C LEU A 228 18.86 -23.62 1.61
N GLU A 229 19.60 -24.02 0.58
CA GLU A 229 20.49 -25.18 0.64
C GLU A 229 21.71 -24.88 1.51
N GLU A 230 22.36 -25.94 1.99
CA GLU A 230 23.60 -25.81 2.75
C GLU A 230 24.69 -25.15 1.89
N GLY A 231 25.38 -24.14 2.45
CA GLY A 231 26.38 -23.36 1.71
C GLY A 231 25.82 -22.18 0.89
N CYS A 232 24.49 -22.06 0.72
CA CYS A 232 23.91 -20.88 0.10
C CYS A 232 24.20 -19.62 0.92
N ARG A 233 24.63 -18.55 0.24
CA ARG A 233 24.90 -17.27 0.88
C ARG A 233 23.61 -16.63 1.39
N ARG A 234 23.54 -16.38 2.69
CA ARG A 234 22.44 -15.70 3.36
C ARG A 234 22.51 -14.18 3.16
N ASP A 235 21.34 -13.58 3.01
CA ASP A 235 21.08 -12.15 2.89
C ASP A 235 21.10 -11.41 4.22
N CYS A 236 20.65 -12.09 5.27
CA CYS A 236 20.66 -11.59 6.64
C CYS A 236 20.81 -12.76 7.62
N GLU A 237 21.16 -12.42 8.86
CA GLU A 237 21.25 -13.41 9.93
C GLU A 237 19.87 -14.05 10.20
N GLY A 238 19.84 -15.36 10.42
CA GLY A 238 18.59 -16.09 10.68
C GLY A 238 17.72 -16.37 9.45
N GLN A 239 18.20 -16.05 8.24
CA GLN A 239 17.52 -16.50 7.02
C GLN A 239 17.63 -18.02 6.88
N GLU A 240 16.50 -18.66 6.62
CA GLU A 240 16.38 -20.11 6.39
C GLU A 240 15.74 -20.44 5.05
N ALA A 241 14.98 -19.51 4.48
CA ALA A 241 14.30 -19.64 3.20
C ALA A 241 14.41 -18.34 2.40
N ALA A 242 14.05 -18.41 1.13
CA ALA A 242 13.98 -17.25 0.27
C ALA A 242 12.82 -17.35 -0.71
N VAL A 243 12.48 -16.20 -1.29
CA VAL A 243 11.51 -16.11 -2.37
C VAL A 243 12.21 -16.37 -3.70
N TYR A 244 11.67 -17.31 -4.48
CA TYR A 244 12.14 -17.65 -5.82
C TYR A 244 11.06 -17.31 -6.85
N ILE A 245 11.52 -16.77 -7.97
CA ILE A 245 10.69 -16.39 -9.11
C ILE A 245 11.18 -17.18 -10.31
N GLU A 246 10.28 -17.97 -10.89
CA GLU A 246 10.49 -18.60 -12.18
C GLU A 246 9.91 -17.70 -13.27
N LEU A 247 10.76 -17.35 -14.22
CA LEU A 247 10.37 -16.55 -15.37
C LEU A 247 9.81 -17.44 -16.47
N PRO A 248 8.90 -16.92 -17.32
CA PRO A 248 8.39 -17.66 -18.47
C PRO A 248 9.54 -18.16 -19.35
N ARG A 249 9.41 -19.40 -19.85
CA ARG A 249 10.36 -19.95 -20.81
C ARG A 249 10.33 -19.13 -22.09
N ARG A 250 11.49 -18.71 -22.57
CA ARG A 250 11.58 -17.97 -23.83
C ARG A 250 11.14 -18.81 -25.01
N ARG A 251 10.55 -18.15 -26.01
CA ARG A 251 10.39 -18.73 -27.34
C ARG A 251 11.75 -18.64 -28.05
N ALA A 252 12.23 -19.76 -28.59
CA ALA A 252 13.54 -19.88 -29.23
C ALA A 252 13.79 -18.94 -30.43
N LYS A 253 12.77 -18.21 -30.90
CA LYS A 253 12.87 -17.27 -32.03
C LYS A 253 13.28 -15.84 -31.62
N ASP A 254 13.22 -15.49 -30.34
CA ASP A 254 13.40 -14.10 -29.89
C ASP A 254 14.85 -13.78 -29.45
N THR A 255 15.68 -14.80 -29.24
CA THR A 255 17.05 -14.67 -28.70
C THR A 255 18.11 -14.27 -29.73
N ALA A 256 17.92 -14.62 -31.01
CA ALA A 256 18.90 -14.34 -32.06
C ALA A 256 18.88 -12.88 -32.57
N ALA A 257 17.79 -12.14 -32.30
CA ALA A 257 17.53 -10.82 -32.90
C ALA A 257 17.80 -9.63 -31.96
N LEU A 258 17.82 -9.82 -30.63
CA LEU A 258 18.01 -8.74 -29.68
C LEU A 258 19.50 -8.38 -29.54
N ARG A 259 20.04 -7.68 -30.54
CA ARG A 259 21.29 -6.94 -30.42
C ARG A 259 21.07 -5.79 -29.43
N ILE A 260 21.32 -6.04 -28.16
CA ILE A 260 21.29 -4.97 -27.16
C ILE A 260 22.55 -4.11 -27.34
N PRO A 261 22.40 -2.79 -27.59
CA PRO A 261 23.54 -1.89 -27.71
C PRO A 261 24.38 -1.93 -26.43
N ARG A 262 25.68 -2.18 -26.56
CA ARG A 262 26.64 -2.12 -25.46
C ARG A 262 27.27 -0.74 -25.41
N TYR A 263 26.79 0.10 -24.52
CA TYR A 263 27.25 1.49 -24.36
C TYR A 263 27.72 1.82 -22.94
N GLU A 264 27.75 0.83 -22.04
CA GLU A 264 28.25 0.93 -20.66
C GLU A 264 29.67 1.50 -20.61
N MET A 265 30.58 0.99 -21.46
CA MET A 265 31.96 1.46 -21.53
C MET A 265 32.06 2.88 -22.06
N ALA A 266 31.27 3.22 -23.09
CA ALA A 266 31.26 4.56 -23.67
C ALA A 266 30.71 5.58 -22.67
N ALA A 267 29.67 5.23 -21.90
CA ALA A 267 29.13 6.06 -20.84
C ALA A 267 30.12 6.24 -19.68
N TYR A 268 30.77 5.17 -19.23
CA TYR A 268 31.78 5.22 -18.17
C TYR A 268 32.98 6.10 -18.53
N ARG A 269 33.48 6.04 -19.77
CA ARG A 269 34.59 6.89 -20.23
C ARG A 269 34.29 8.39 -20.21
N LYS A 270 33.00 8.77 -20.24
CA LYS A 270 32.56 10.16 -20.12
C LYS A 270 32.46 10.64 -18.67
N LEU A 271 32.51 9.74 -17.69
CA LEU A 271 32.51 10.11 -16.28
C LEU A 271 33.86 10.72 -15.88
N GLU A 272 33.82 11.72 -15.00
CA GLU A 272 35.01 12.23 -14.33
C GLU A 272 35.69 11.14 -13.48
N LYS A 273 36.99 11.30 -13.20
CA LYS A 273 37.77 10.30 -12.45
C LYS A 273 37.17 9.95 -11.08
N HIS A 274 36.65 10.94 -10.35
CA HIS A 274 36.01 10.69 -9.07
C HIS A 274 34.71 9.87 -9.22
N HIS A 275 33.88 10.15 -10.23
CA HIS A 275 32.67 9.39 -10.51
C HIS A 275 32.96 7.96 -11.00
N GLN A 276 34.05 7.78 -11.75
CA GLN A 276 34.56 6.48 -12.12
C GLN A 276 34.95 5.62 -10.90
N GLU A 277 35.55 6.24 -9.89
CA GLU A 277 35.88 5.59 -8.63
C GLU A 277 34.63 5.20 -7.85
N ILE A 278 33.64 6.11 -7.76
CA ILE A 278 32.32 5.79 -7.17
C ILE A 278 31.67 4.60 -7.88
N TYR A 279 31.71 4.57 -9.22
CA TYR A 279 31.17 3.45 -10.00
C TYR A 279 31.82 2.13 -9.61
N ARG A 280 33.16 2.08 -9.55
CA ARG A 280 33.91 0.86 -9.16
C ARG A 280 33.54 0.40 -7.75
N ASN A 281 33.48 1.34 -6.81
CA ASN A 281 33.13 1.04 -5.42
C ASN A 281 31.70 0.49 -5.31
N LEU A 282 30.73 1.08 -6.01
CA LEU A 282 29.36 0.56 -6.02
C LEU A 282 29.30 -0.86 -6.62
N VAL A 283 30.00 -1.12 -7.74
CA VAL A 283 30.03 -2.48 -8.33
C VAL A 283 30.61 -3.48 -7.33
N GLN A 284 31.72 -3.11 -6.69
CA GLN A 284 32.39 -3.93 -5.70
C GLN A 284 31.48 -4.20 -4.47
N GLU A 285 30.70 -3.22 -4.01
CA GLU A 285 29.72 -3.42 -2.93
C GLU A 285 28.66 -4.50 -3.28
N PHE A 286 28.18 -4.55 -4.52
CA PHE A 286 27.25 -5.61 -4.96
C PHE A 286 27.90 -7.00 -5.01
N VAL A 287 29.18 -7.05 -5.39
CA VAL A 287 29.98 -8.28 -5.44
C VAL A 287 30.27 -8.78 -4.03
N GLU A 288 30.68 -7.88 -3.14
CA GLU A 288 30.96 -8.17 -1.73
C GLU A 288 29.72 -8.68 -1.01
N LYS A 289 28.53 -8.18 -1.34
CA LYS A 289 27.23 -8.69 -0.86
C LYS A 289 26.81 -10.02 -1.51
N GLY A 290 27.52 -10.46 -2.54
CA GLY A 290 27.25 -11.72 -3.24
C GLY A 290 25.97 -11.67 -4.08
N TRP A 291 25.45 -10.48 -4.34
CA TRP A 291 24.33 -10.29 -5.25
C TRP A 291 24.78 -10.35 -6.70
N TRP A 292 26.00 -9.88 -6.97
CA TRP A 292 26.65 -9.98 -8.27
C TRP A 292 27.84 -10.93 -8.18
N ILE A 293 27.97 -11.79 -9.18
CA ILE A 293 29.07 -12.75 -9.29
C ILE A 293 29.81 -12.44 -10.57
N LYS A 294 31.15 -12.42 -10.53
CA LYS A 294 31.95 -12.17 -11.73
C LYS A 294 31.72 -13.29 -12.74
N LYS A 295 31.47 -12.95 -14.01
CA LYS A 295 31.14 -13.92 -15.05
C LYS A 295 32.23 -14.97 -15.23
N ASP A 296 33.50 -14.59 -15.18
CA ASP A 296 34.63 -15.50 -15.39
C ASP A 296 34.75 -16.59 -14.29
N ALA A 297 33.99 -16.46 -13.19
CA ALA A 297 33.83 -17.49 -12.17
C ALA A 297 32.67 -18.47 -12.47
N GLN A 298 32.28 -18.58 -13.76
CA GLN A 298 31.11 -19.32 -14.24
C GLN A 298 31.17 -20.83 -14.14
N ASP A 299 32.33 -21.41 -13.79
CA ASP A 299 32.46 -22.85 -13.50
C ASP A 299 31.83 -23.24 -12.15
N ARG A 300 31.16 -22.32 -11.45
CA ARG A 300 30.36 -22.63 -10.25
C ARG A 300 29.13 -23.45 -10.62
N GLU A 301 28.90 -24.54 -9.89
CA GLU A 301 27.72 -25.40 -9.98
C GLU A 301 26.40 -24.60 -9.98
N ASP A 302 26.35 -23.48 -9.22
CA ASP A 302 25.20 -22.57 -9.08
C ASP A 302 24.60 -22.01 -10.38
N PHE A 303 25.37 -22.04 -11.49
CA PHE A 303 24.94 -21.54 -12.81
C PHE A 303 24.67 -22.64 -13.84
N GLN A 304 25.01 -23.89 -13.54
CA GLN A 304 24.76 -25.00 -14.45
C GLN A 304 23.25 -25.17 -14.66
N GLY A 305 22.82 -25.28 -15.93
CA GLY A 305 21.42 -25.46 -16.29
C GLY A 305 20.54 -24.20 -16.25
N LYS A 306 21.08 -23.02 -15.85
CA LYS A 306 20.32 -21.77 -15.86
C LYS A 306 20.44 -21.01 -17.19
N GLU A 307 19.32 -20.48 -17.66
CA GLU A 307 19.28 -19.66 -18.88
C GLU A 307 19.84 -18.25 -18.61
N CYS A 308 20.76 -17.82 -19.47
CA CYS A 308 21.26 -16.44 -19.47
C CYS A 308 20.26 -15.50 -20.15
N LEU A 309 19.79 -14.48 -19.44
CA LEU A 309 19.04 -13.38 -20.04
C LEU A 309 20.00 -12.44 -20.78
N PRO A 310 19.52 -11.69 -21.81
CA PRO A 310 20.32 -10.72 -22.52
C PRO A 310 21.06 -9.77 -21.57
N ALA A 311 22.19 -9.25 -22.04
CA ALA A 311 22.98 -8.32 -21.26
C ALA A 311 22.16 -7.07 -20.90
N SER A 312 22.19 -6.69 -19.62
CA SER A 312 21.72 -5.42 -19.10
C SER A 312 22.94 -4.51 -18.88
N PRO A 313 23.14 -3.49 -19.74
CA PRO A 313 24.16 -2.47 -19.52
C PRO A 313 23.95 -1.70 -18.22
N ILE A 314 25.04 -1.35 -17.53
CA ILE A 314 24.99 -0.66 -16.23
C ILE A 314 25.63 0.73 -16.29
N PHE A 315 24.90 1.73 -15.77
CA PHE A 315 25.28 3.15 -15.78
C PHE A 315 25.30 3.75 -14.38
N LEU A 316 26.16 4.75 -14.18
CA LEU A 316 26.07 5.61 -13.00
C LEU A 316 25.07 6.74 -13.26
N THR A 317 24.17 6.98 -12.32
CA THR A 317 23.21 8.09 -12.36
C THR A 317 23.19 8.84 -11.03
N GLN A 318 22.44 9.94 -10.96
CA GLN A 318 22.27 10.77 -9.75
C GLN A 318 23.60 11.28 -9.16
N LEU A 319 24.52 11.69 -10.03
CA LEU A 319 25.90 12.09 -9.68
C LEU A 319 25.97 13.13 -8.56
N GLU A 320 25.05 14.10 -8.56
CA GLU A 320 25.04 15.22 -7.60
C GLU A 320 24.32 14.92 -6.27
N LYS A 321 23.55 13.82 -6.19
CA LYS A 321 22.75 13.49 -5.00
C LYS A 321 23.30 12.25 -4.30
N LYS A 322 22.72 11.09 -4.61
CA LYS A 322 23.13 9.78 -4.09
C LYS A 322 23.44 8.93 -5.32
N PRO A 323 24.71 8.86 -5.77
CA PRO A 323 25.09 8.12 -6.96
C PRO A 323 24.64 6.66 -6.90
N ARG A 324 24.08 6.16 -8.01
CA ARG A 324 23.47 4.81 -8.08
C ARG A 324 23.78 4.15 -9.42
N LEU A 325 23.97 2.83 -9.37
CA LEU A 325 24.05 1.97 -10.55
C LEU A 325 22.64 1.68 -11.06
N VAL A 326 22.38 1.97 -12.32
CA VAL A 326 21.10 1.69 -13.00
C VAL A 326 21.35 0.65 -14.07
N LEU A 327 20.54 -0.40 -14.06
CA LEU A 327 20.54 -1.46 -15.07
C LEU A 327 19.55 -1.08 -16.16
N ASP A 328 19.97 -1.08 -17.41
CA ASP A 328 19.04 -1.04 -18.53
C ASP A 328 18.53 -2.45 -18.84
N CYS A 329 17.38 -2.77 -18.27
CA CYS A 329 16.70 -4.04 -18.47
C CYS A 329 15.75 -4.04 -19.68
N ARG A 330 15.74 -3.02 -20.56
CA ARG A 330 14.78 -2.96 -21.68
C ARG A 330 14.82 -4.20 -22.56
N GLY A 331 16.02 -4.64 -22.97
CA GLY A 331 16.14 -5.84 -23.80
C GLY A 331 15.82 -7.14 -23.04
N VAL A 332 16.01 -7.18 -21.72
CA VAL A 332 15.54 -8.29 -20.88
C VAL A 332 14.01 -8.29 -20.82
N ASN A 333 13.38 -7.15 -20.53
CA ASN A 333 11.93 -7.01 -20.43
C ASN A 333 11.25 -7.34 -21.77
N GLU A 334 11.79 -6.85 -22.89
CA GLU A 334 11.29 -7.18 -24.23
C GLU A 334 11.31 -8.69 -24.49
N SER A 335 12.37 -9.37 -24.06
CA SER A 335 12.50 -10.82 -24.22
C SER A 335 11.58 -11.66 -23.33
N LEU A 336 10.95 -11.04 -22.31
CA LEU A 336 10.05 -11.71 -21.36
C LEU A 336 8.57 -11.44 -21.69
N GLY A 337 8.28 -10.56 -22.66
CA GLY A 337 6.94 -10.20 -23.09
C GLY A 337 6.32 -9.05 -22.29
N GLU A 338 5.02 -8.84 -22.47
CA GLU A 338 4.28 -7.79 -21.76
C GLU A 338 3.75 -8.29 -20.41
N VAL A 339 3.71 -7.39 -19.43
CA VAL A 339 3.15 -7.67 -18.11
C VAL A 339 2.09 -6.63 -17.77
N SER A 340 1.02 -7.07 -17.09
CA SER A 340 0.02 -6.15 -16.57
C SER A 340 0.51 -5.53 -15.25
N SER A 341 0.28 -4.24 -15.05
CA SER A 341 0.60 -3.57 -13.80
C SER A 341 -0.37 -3.99 -12.69
N CYS A 342 0.11 -3.95 -11.43
CA CYS A 342 -0.79 -4.05 -10.30
C CYS A 342 -1.76 -2.85 -10.32
N ARG A 343 -3.06 -3.12 -10.14
CA ARG A 343 -4.12 -2.10 -10.23
C ARG A 343 -4.21 -1.18 -9.01
N ARG A 344 -3.50 -1.47 -7.91
CA ARG A 344 -3.61 -0.71 -6.66
C ARG A 344 -2.77 0.56 -6.73
N THR A 345 -3.41 1.70 -6.50
CA THR A 345 -2.73 2.99 -6.41
C THR A 345 -2.39 3.33 -4.96
N THR A 346 -1.41 4.21 -4.75
CA THR A 346 -1.12 4.78 -3.43
C THR A 346 -2.35 5.48 -2.85
N SER A 347 -3.17 6.11 -3.69
CA SER A 347 -4.43 6.74 -3.30
C SER A 347 -5.41 5.74 -2.68
N ASP A 348 -5.52 4.52 -3.24
CA ASP A 348 -6.39 3.49 -2.68
C ASP A 348 -5.93 3.07 -1.29
N ILE A 349 -4.61 2.88 -1.10
CA ILE A 349 -4.03 2.50 0.21
C ILE A 349 -4.25 3.61 1.24
N LEU A 350 -3.97 4.86 0.88
CA LEU A 350 -4.20 6.00 1.78
C LEU A 350 -5.68 6.15 2.14
N LEU A 351 -6.59 5.91 1.19
CA LEU A 351 -8.04 5.90 1.39
C LEU A 351 -8.43 4.81 2.40
N ALA A 352 -7.92 3.59 2.28
CA ALA A 352 -8.17 2.52 3.25
C ALA A 352 -7.62 2.85 4.64
N VAL A 353 -6.39 3.36 4.75
CA VAL A 353 -5.80 3.81 6.03
C VAL A 353 -6.71 4.84 6.72
N ARG A 354 -7.17 5.83 5.95
CA ARG A 354 -8.00 6.93 6.45
C ARG A 354 -9.40 6.47 6.87
N LEU A 355 -10.02 5.57 6.12
CA LEU A 355 -11.35 5.04 6.42
C LEU A 355 -11.37 4.18 7.69
N ASN A 356 -10.35 3.34 7.85
CA ASN A 356 -10.24 2.48 9.03
C ASN A 356 -9.97 3.30 10.31
N GLY A 357 -9.26 4.42 10.20
CA GLY A 357 -8.91 5.30 11.33
C GLY A 357 -7.99 4.64 12.36
N GLY A 358 -7.51 5.43 13.33
CA GLY A 358 -6.67 4.92 14.43
C GLY A 358 -5.18 4.90 14.14
N ASP A 359 -4.48 4.07 14.92
CA ASP A 359 -3.02 4.05 14.99
C ASP A 359 -2.42 3.29 13.81
N VAL A 360 -1.31 3.80 13.27
CA VAL A 360 -0.67 3.31 12.06
C VAL A 360 0.79 3.03 12.32
N LEU A 361 1.28 1.90 11.83
CA LEU A 361 2.69 1.55 11.78
C LEU A 361 3.11 1.45 10.31
N VAL A 362 4.23 2.10 9.96
CA VAL A 362 4.79 2.07 8.61
C VAL A 362 6.22 1.55 8.64
N ALA A 363 6.54 0.67 7.69
CA ALA A 363 7.87 0.12 7.50
C ALA A 363 8.20 0.02 6.00
N ASP A 364 9.49 -0.01 5.66
CA ASP A 364 9.99 -0.12 4.28
C ASP A 364 10.96 -1.31 4.22
N LEU A 365 10.87 -2.11 3.16
CA LEU A 365 11.76 -3.26 2.96
C LEU A 365 13.01 -2.85 2.17
N GLN A 366 14.15 -2.84 2.86
CA GLN A 366 15.42 -2.44 2.30
C GLN A 366 15.82 -3.39 1.15
N LYS A 367 15.88 -2.83 -0.07
CA LYS A 367 16.31 -3.53 -1.29
C LYS A 367 15.54 -4.82 -1.54
N ALA A 368 14.22 -4.80 -1.25
CA ALA A 368 13.34 -5.96 -1.30
C ALA A 368 13.49 -6.80 -2.58
N TYR A 369 13.60 -6.14 -3.75
CA TYR A 369 13.80 -6.81 -5.04
C TYR A 369 15.02 -7.76 -5.03
N TYR A 370 16.18 -7.28 -4.57
CA TYR A 370 17.42 -8.08 -4.56
C TYR A 370 17.39 -9.25 -3.56
N ARG A 371 16.44 -9.25 -2.62
CA ARG A 371 16.21 -10.36 -1.69
C ARG A 371 15.41 -11.50 -2.33
N CYS A 372 14.76 -11.27 -3.48
CA CYS A 372 14.14 -12.31 -4.27
C CYS A 372 15.13 -12.90 -5.29
N HIS A 373 15.04 -14.21 -5.50
CA HIS A 373 15.90 -14.98 -6.38
C HIS A 373 15.20 -15.34 -7.69
N LEU A 374 15.97 -15.44 -8.76
CA LEU A 374 15.57 -16.03 -10.03
C LEU A 374 15.95 -17.51 -9.99
N LEU A 375 14.97 -18.37 -10.28
CA LEU A 375 15.14 -19.80 -10.13
C LEU A 375 15.98 -20.41 -11.25
N SER A 376 15.50 -20.28 -12.48
CA SER A 376 16.03 -20.97 -13.66
C SER A 376 16.84 -20.05 -14.57
N GLN A 377 16.98 -18.78 -14.21
CA GLN A 377 17.57 -17.76 -15.05
C GLN A 377 18.55 -16.86 -14.26
N TRP A 378 19.44 -16.21 -15.00
CA TRP A 378 20.30 -15.15 -14.46
C TRP A 378 20.38 -13.99 -15.44
N VAL A 379 20.52 -12.78 -14.90
CA VAL A 379 20.71 -11.56 -15.70
C VAL A 379 22.21 -11.36 -15.91
N LEU A 380 22.63 -11.25 -17.18
CA LEU A 380 23.99 -10.82 -17.51
C LEU A 380 24.11 -9.31 -17.31
N LEU A 381 25.06 -8.89 -16.49
CA LEU A 381 25.32 -7.51 -16.12
C LEU A 381 26.55 -7.02 -16.87
N ALA A 382 26.35 -6.17 -17.87
CA ALA A 382 27.45 -5.57 -18.62
C ALA A 382 27.88 -4.26 -17.94
N THR A 383 29.01 -4.32 -17.24
CA THR A 383 29.62 -3.12 -16.61
C THR A 383 30.83 -2.65 -17.41
N ALA A 384 31.26 -1.42 -17.17
CA ALA A 384 32.48 -0.90 -17.79
C ALA A 384 33.77 -1.52 -17.24
N ILE A 385 33.71 -2.28 -16.15
CA ILE A 385 34.90 -2.87 -15.49
C ILE A 385 34.91 -4.40 -15.54
N GLY A 386 33.94 -5.01 -16.24
CA GLY A 386 33.82 -6.45 -16.38
C GLY A 386 32.39 -6.91 -16.60
N GLU A 387 32.22 -8.19 -16.91
CA GLU A 387 30.90 -8.81 -16.96
C GLU A 387 30.61 -9.50 -15.62
N PHE A 388 29.40 -9.29 -15.12
CA PHE A 388 28.90 -9.90 -13.89
C PHE A 388 27.58 -10.59 -14.18
N VAL A 389 27.10 -11.37 -13.23
CA VAL A 389 25.84 -12.09 -13.31
C VAL A 389 25.09 -11.94 -12.01
N THR A 390 23.77 -11.90 -12.07
CA THR A 390 22.93 -11.95 -10.88
C THR A 390 21.79 -12.95 -11.06
N SER A 391 21.60 -13.78 -10.04
CA SER A 391 20.42 -14.63 -9.86
C SER A 391 19.39 -13.94 -8.96
N ARG A 392 19.49 -12.63 -8.77
CA ARG A 392 18.54 -11.84 -7.98
C ARG A 392 17.58 -11.09 -8.88
N MET A 393 16.39 -10.80 -8.38
CA MET A 393 15.47 -9.89 -9.05
C MET A 393 16.00 -8.45 -8.93
N ALA A 394 16.68 -7.97 -9.96
CA ALA A 394 17.23 -6.63 -9.98
C ALA A 394 16.16 -5.57 -10.28
N PHE A 395 16.41 -4.33 -9.84
CA PHE A 395 15.58 -3.19 -10.17
C PHE A 395 15.59 -2.91 -11.69
N GLY A 396 14.45 -2.51 -12.26
CA GLY A 396 14.28 -2.30 -13.70
C GLY A 396 13.64 -3.48 -14.45
N LEU A 397 13.53 -4.64 -13.81
CA LEU A 397 12.75 -5.76 -14.33
C LEU A 397 11.25 -5.45 -14.19
N HIS A 398 10.54 -5.39 -15.32
CA HIS A 398 9.12 -4.99 -15.39
C HIS A 398 8.16 -5.82 -14.51
N PHE A 399 8.42 -7.13 -14.34
CA PHE A 399 7.61 -8.02 -13.51
C PHE A 399 7.86 -7.86 -12.00
N GLY A 400 8.95 -7.19 -11.60
CA GLY A 400 9.46 -7.31 -10.24
C GLY A 400 8.50 -6.79 -9.19
N ALA A 401 7.80 -5.70 -9.50
CA ALA A 401 6.78 -5.09 -8.65
C ALA A 401 5.65 -6.09 -8.34
N GLY A 402 5.09 -6.73 -9.38
CA GLY A 402 4.02 -7.70 -9.24
C GLY A 402 4.45 -8.95 -8.46
N CYS A 403 5.64 -9.48 -8.74
CA CYS A 403 6.16 -10.64 -8.01
C CYS A 403 6.43 -10.33 -6.53
N LEU A 404 7.04 -9.18 -6.21
CA LEU A 404 7.26 -8.78 -4.81
C LEU A 404 5.93 -8.64 -4.06
N GLN A 405 4.97 -7.95 -4.66
CA GLN A 405 3.66 -7.76 -4.05
C GLN A 405 2.90 -9.08 -3.88
N GLY A 406 2.96 -9.98 -4.86
CA GLY A 406 2.42 -11.34 -4.76
C GLY A 406 3.05 -12.13 -3.61
N SER A 407 4.37 -12.02 -3.45
CA SER A 407 5.11 -12.67 -2.36
C SER A 407 4.64 -12.18 -0.99
N LEU A 408 4.57 -10.86 -0.82
CA LEU A 408 4.13 -10.25 0.45
C LEU A 408 2.67 -10.61 0.74
N LYS A 409 1.79 -10.59 -0.27
CA LYS A 409 0.38 -11.01 -0.16
C LYS A 409 0.26 -12.42 0.44
N GLU A 410 1.03 -13.37 -0.07
CA GLU A 410 1.03 -14.76 0.43
C GLU A 410 1.55 -14.88 1.86
N ILE A 411 2.61 -14.14 2.20
CA ILE A 411 3.18 -14.11 3.55
C ILE A 411 2.10 -13.67 4.56
N ILE A 412 1.41 -12.56 4.26
CA ILE A 412 0.39 -12.00 5.15
C ILE A 412 -0.83 -12.91 5.23
N ALA A 413 -1.29 -13.45 4.10
CA ALA A 413 -2.46 -14.32 4.07
C ALA A 413 -2.25 -15.52 4.98
N THR A 414 -1.09 -16.16 4.85
CA THR A 414 -0.67 -17.31 5.67
C THR A 414 -0.51 -16.92 7.14
N MET A 415 0.19 -15.80 7.43
CA MET A 415 0.34 -15.29 8.79
C MET A 415 -1.00 -14.97 9.45
N THR A 416 -1.89 -14.27 8.74
CA THR A 416 -3.19 -13.81 9.25
C THR A 416 -4.10 -14.99 9.54
N GLU A 417 -4.14 -15.98 8.65
CA GLU A 417 -4.91 -17.20 8.86
C GLU A 417 -4.44 -17.95 10.11
N ARG A 418 -3.12 -18.01 10.33
CA ARG A 418 -2.54 -18.61 11.53
C ARG A 418 -2.83 -17.80 12.79
N MET A 419 -2.71 -16.47 12.73
CA MET A 419 -3.05 -15.59 13.85
C MET A 419 -4.52 -15.72 14.27
N ARG A 420 -5.45 -15.84 13.31
CA ARG A 420 -6.88 -16.08 13.60
C ARG A 420 -7.12 -17.38 14.36
N LYS A 421 -6.33 -18.43 14.07
CA LYS A 421 -6.41 -19.71 14.79
C LYS A 421 -5.83 -19.62 16.20
N LEU A 422 -4.79 -18.81 16.41
CA LEU A 422 -4.10 -18.67 17.69
C LEU A 422 -4.84 -17.75 18.67
N VAL A 423 -5.45 -16.68 18.16
CA VAL A 423 -6.15 -15.70 18.99
C VAL A 423 -7.64 -15.86 18.75
N LEU A 424 -8.30 -16.66 19.59
CA LEU A 424 -9.75 -16.93 19.62
C LEU A 424 -10.59 -15.64 19.40
N GLY A 425 -10.87 -15.27 18.15
CA GLY A 425 -11.71 -14.12 17.82
C GLY A 425 -11.41 -13.39 16.51
N LYS A 426 -12.42 -12.63 16.06
CA LYS A 426 -12.39 -11.74 14.89
C LYS A 426 -11.50 -10.52 15.15
N ILE A 427 -10.18 -10.71 15.18
CA ILE A 427 -9.25 -9.58 15.18
C ILE A 427 -9.32 -8.88 13.82
N LEU A 428 -9.61 -7.57 13.86
CA LEU A 428 -9.57 -6.73 12.68
C LEU A 428 -8.16 -6.16 12.50
N LEU A 429 -7.30 -6.96 11.87
CA LEU A 429 -5.94 -6.57 11.49
C LEU A 429 -5.92 -6.20 10.00
N PHE A 430 -5.46 -5.00 9.70
CA PHE A 430 -5.22 -4.54 8.34
C PHE A 430 -3.72 -4.45 8.11
N ILE A 431 -3.23 -5.19 7.13
CA ILE A 431 -1.87 -5.05 6.63
C ILE A 431 -1.95 -4.79 5.15
N MET A 432 -1.45 -3.62 4.74
CA MET A 432 -1.45 -3.13 3.38
C MET A 432 -0.02 -2.99 2.91
N PHE A 433 0.19 -3.21 1.61
CA PHE A 433 1.50 -3.11 0.99
C PHE A 433 1.41 -2.33 -0.30
N TYR A 434 2.40 -1.49 -0.51
CA TYR A 434 2.67 -0.86 -1.79
C TYR A 434 4.10 -1.18 -2.18
N MET A 435 4.28 -2.22 -3.00
CA MET A 435 5.61 -2.75 -3.31
C MET A 435 6.38 -3.15 -2.04
N ASP A 436 7.41 -2.39 -1.66
CA ASP A 436 8.27 -2.57 -0.49
C ASP A 436 7.78 -1.81 0.76
N ASP A 437 6.77 -0.94 0.64
CA ASP A 437 6.16 -0.26 1.78
C ASP A 437 5.13 -1.16 2.48
N ILE A 438 5.18 -1.20 3.81
CA ILE A 438 4.28 -1.93 4.69
C ILE A 438 3.52 -0.92 5.53
N VAL A 439 2.19 -1.05 5.58
CA VAL A 439 1.32 -0.27 6.46
C VAL A 439 0.47 -1.22 7.29
N LEU A 440 0.57 -1.10 8.62
CA LEU A 440 -0.15 -1.89 9.59
C LEU A 440 -1.13 -1.02 10.36
N GLN A 441 -2.36 -1.49 10.54
CA GLN A 441 -3.42 -0.78 11.25
C GLN A 441 -4.36 -1.76 11.94
N THR A 442 -4.75 -1.44 13.17
CA THR A 442 -5.72 -2.23 13.95
C THR A 442 -6.29 -1.37 15.08
N ALA A 443 -7.41 -1.79 15.65
CA ALA A 443 -8.02 -1.12 16.79
C ALA A 443 -7.27 -1.35 18.11
N SER A 444 -6.39 -2.36 18.19
CA SER A 444 -5.64 -2.73 19.41
C SER A 444 -4.14 -2.56 19.21
N ILE A 445 -3.52 -1.72 20.04
CA ILE A 445 -2.07 -1.47 20.03
C ILE A 445 -1.26 -2.74 20.28
N MET A 446 -1.65 -3.53 21.29
CA MET A 446 -1.05 -4.82 21.57
C MET A 446 -1.01 -5.71 20.32
N VAL A 447 -2.15 -5.82 19.62
CA VAL A 447 -2.26 -6.61 18.39
C VAL A 447 -1.36 -6.04 17.29
N MET A 448 -1.29 -4.71 17.15
CA MET A 448 -0.47 -4.04 16.14
C MET A 448 1.01 -4.39 16.30
N VAL A 449 1.54 -4.20 17.50
CA VAL A 449 2.96 -4.43 17.81
C VAL A 449 3.29 -5.91 17.70
N LYS A 450 2.41 -6.79 18.22
CA LYS A 450 2.59 -8.26 18.11
C LYS A 450 2.58 -8.75 16.66
N ALA A 451 1.60 -8.29 15.87
CA ALA A 451 1.51 -8.64 14.46
C ALA A 451 2.73 -8.14 13.67
N PHE A 452 3.21 -6.93 13.97
CA PHE A 452 4.42 -6.40 13.36
C PHE A 452 5.66 -7.22 13.75
N ALA A 453 5.84 -7.55 15.04
CA ALA A 453 6.96 -8.36 15.51
C ALA A 453 6.98 -9.76 14.85
N LEU A 454 5.80 -10.39 14.73
CA LEU A 454 5.65 -11.68 14.05
C LEU A 454 5.95 -11.57 12.55
N LEU A 455 5.35 -10.59 11.87
CA LEU A 455 5.57 -10.34 10.44
C LEU A 455 7.06 -10.09 10.17
N PHE A 456 7.71 -9.30 11.00
CA PHE A 456 9.12 -8.98 10.85
C PHE A 456 10.01 -10.22 11.04
N MET A 457 9.69 -11.10 11.99
CA MET A 457 10.40 -12.38 12.13
C MET A 457 10.22 -13.25 10.88
N ILE A 458 8.99 -13.35 10.34
CA ILE A 458 8.73 -14.12 9.11
C ILE A 458 9.51 -13.54 7.92
N LEU A 459 9.47 -12.23 7.73
CA LEU A 459 10.19 -11.52 6.68
C LEU A 459 11.70 -11.79 6.76
N ARG A 460 12.26 -11.78 7.97
CA ARG A 460 13.67 -12.07 8.23
C ARG A 460 14.04 -13.50 7.90
N ILE A 461 13.24 -14.49 8.33
CA ILE A 461 13.49 -15.91 8.00
C ILE A 461 13.51 -16.10 6.48
N LEU A 462 12.74 -15.29 5.74
CA LEU A 462 12.68 -15.24 4.28
C LEU A 462 13.77 -14.35 3.62
N GLY A 463 14.63 -13.69 4.39
CA GLY A 463 15.73 -12.87 3.88
C GLY A 463 15.41 -11.39 3.64
N PHE A 464 14.20 -10.94 3.94
CA PHE A 464 13.83 -9.53 3.88
C PHE A 464 14.30 -8.76 5.11
N VAL A 465 14.69 -7.50 4.92
CA VAL A 465 15.19 -6.61 5.98
C VAL A 465 14.36 -5.34 6.00
N VAL A 466 13.90 -4.94 7.18
CA VAL A 466 13.20 -3.66 7.38
C VAL A 466 14.22 -2.53 7.50
N GLN A 467 14.02 -1.44 6.77
CA GLN A 467 14.82 -0.24 6.85
C GLN A 467 14.43 0.58 8.10
N VAL A 468 15.25 0.49 9.15
CA VAL A 468 14.98 1.10 10.46
C VAL A 468 14.80 2.61 10.39
N ASP A 469 15.57 3.31 9.56
CA ASP A 469 15.45 4.77 9.40
C ASP A 469 14.09 5.20 8.82
N LYS A 470 13.35 4.26 8.21
CA LYS A 470 12.01 4.46 7.66
C LYS A 470 10.92 3.75 8.45
N LEU A 471 11.27 3.08 9.55
CA LEU A 471 10.32 2.50 10.48
C LEU A 471 9.79 3.59 11.41
N TRP A 472 8.47 3.77 11.45
CA TRP A 472 7.84 4.71 12.37
C TRP A 472 6.37 4.35 12.60
N ALA A 473 5.79 4.94 13.65
CA ALA A 473 4.37 4.81 13.96
C ALA A 473 3.72 6.19 14.16
N VAL A 474 2.43 6.28 13.87
CA VAL A 474 1.56 7.37 14.28
C VAL A 474 0.55 6.77 15.23
N VAL A 475 0.62 7.23 16.46
CA VAL A 475 -0.19 6.71 17.55
C VAL A 475 -0.87 7.89 18.20
N ARG A 476 -2.17 7.74 18.46
CA ARG A 476 -2.96 8.73 19.17
C ARG A 476 -2.36 8.98 20.56
N PRO A 477 -2.41 10.21 21.08
CA PRO A 477 -1.80 10.56 22.36
C PRO A 477 -2.18 9.62 23.50
N GLU A 478 -3.46 9.21 23.58
CA GLU A 478 -3.99 8.32 24.61
C GLU A 478 -3.42 6.88 24.55
N ASN A 479 -2.93 6.45 23.39
CA ASN A 479 -2.43 5.09 23.16
C ASN A 479 -0.90 4.99 23.20
N ARG A 480 -0.21 6.13 23.36
CA ARG A 480 1.25 6.22 23.25
C ARG A 480 1.97 5.39 24.31
N GLU A 481 1.52 5.44 25.55
CA GLU A 481 2.15 4.70 26.66
C GLU A 481 2.00 3.18 26.47
N GLU A 482 0.82 2.72 26.07
CA GLU A 482 0.54 1.31 25.74
C GLU A 482 1.44 0.86 24.57
N PHE A 483 1.59 1.69 23.53
CA PHE A 483 2.43 1.38 22.38
C PHE A 483 3.90 1.21 22.77
N LEU A 484 4.45 2.17 23.50
CA LEU A 484 5.83 2.11 23.97
C LEU A 484 6.06 0.92 24.91
N TYR A 485 5.09 0.61 25.77
CA TYR A 485 5.13 -0.56 26.64
C TYR A 485 5.27 -1.86 25.83
N HIS A 486 4.40 -2.07 24.83
CA HIS A 486 4.46 -3.29 24.01
C HIS A 486 5.69 -3.35 23.11
N CYS A 487 6.13 -2.22 22.53
CA CYS A 487 7.37 -2.15 21.77
C CYS A 487 8.57 -2.63 22.62
N LYS A 488 8.63 -2.18 23.89
CA LYS A 488 9.66 -2.62 24.84
C LYS A 488 9.57 -4.11 25.16
N GLN A 489 8.37 -4.68 25.32
CA GLN A 489 8.21 -6.13 25.55
C GLN A 489 8.82 -6.98 24.43
N TYR A 490 8.71 -6.49 23.19
CA TYR A 490 9.26 -7.15 22.01
C TYR A 490 10.68 -6.69 21.67
N GLY A 491 11.31 -5.84 22.48
CA GLY A 491 12.67 -5.32 22.22
C GLY A 491 12.78 -4.50 20.92
N ILE A 492 11.68 -3.89 20.48
CA ILE A 492 11.63 -3.07 19.27
C ILE A 492 11.57 -1.60 19.68
N ASP A 493 12.42 -0.76 19.10
CA ASP A 493 12.33 0.69 19.24
C ASP A 493 11.70 1.29 17.97
N ILE A 494 10.45 1.73 18.08
CA ILE A 494 9.70 2.34 16.96
C ILE A 494 9.47 3.82 17.29
N PRO A 495 10.01 4.76 16.50
CA PRO A 495 9.77 6.17 16.72
C PRO A 495 8.32 6.54 16.44
N VAL A 496 7.68 7.22 17.39
CA VAL A 496 6.33 7.77 17.23
C VAL A 496 6.41 9.17 16.63
N LYS A 497 5.78 9.38 15.46
CA LYS A 497 5.63 10.69 14.80
C LYS A 497 4.32 11.33 15.25
N GLU A 498 4.34 12.66 15.45
CA GLU A 498 3.15 13.42 15.84
C GLU A 498 2.13 13.51 14.68
N GLU A 499 0.83 13.53 15.00
CA GLU A 499 -0.26 13.61 14.02
C GLU A 499 -0.14 14.81 13.05
N GLY A 500 0.53 15.89 13.49
CA GLY A 500 0.67 17.15 12.76
C GLY A 500 1.49 17.08 11.46
N LEU A 501 2.18 15.97 11.17
CA LEU A 501 3.03 15.83 9.97
C LEU A 501 2.38 15.07 8.81
N LEU A 502 1.29 14.34 9.02
CA LEU A 502 0.70 13.46 7.99
C LEU A 502 -0.61 13.95 7.38
N LEU A 503 -1.18 15.03 7.92
CA LEU A 503 -2.48 15.57 7.52
C LEU A 503 -2.39 17.08 7.24
N GLY A 504 -1.35 17.51 6.52
CA GLY A 504 -1.10 18.91 6.23
C GLY A 504 -2.27 19.69 5.63
#